data_AF-A0A9E2P2Q1-F1
#
_entry.id   AF-A0A9E2P2Q1-F1
#
_cell.length_a   1.000
_cell.length_b   1.000
_cell.length_c   1.000
_cell.angle_alpha   90.00
_cell.angle_beta   90.00
_cell.angle_gamma   90.00
#
_symmetry.space_group_name_H-M   'P 1'
#
loop_
_entity.id
_entity.type
_entity.pdbx_description
1 polymer ?
#
loop_
_entity_poly.entity_id
_entity_poly.type
_entity_poly.pdbx_seq_one_letter_code
_entity_poly.pdbx_strand_id
1 'polypeptide(L)'
;MAEEVQKISKEEFSEFMFIQYISALVSSGMQHLGKTMNQLTGKIEKNLEAAQGIIELLSMLKEKTKGNLSDIEERIISDGMANLQLNYADEVNRSEKEDKSQKKENDL
;
A
#
# COMPACT_ATOMS: atom_id res chain seq x y z
N MET A 1 -39.53 -12.69 -14.79
CA MET A 1 -38.40 -11.74 -14.82
C MET A 1 -37.39 -12.24 -13.80
N ALA A 2 -36.59 -13.22 -14.18
CA ALA A 2 -35.43 -13.63 -13.39
C ALA A 2 -34.26 -12.87 -13.99
N GLU A 3 -33.61 -12.06 -13.17
CA GLU A 3 -32.52 -11.17 -13.56
C GLU A 3 -31.40 -11.96 -14.24
N GLU A 4 -31.06 -11.54 -15.45
CA GLU A 4 -29.79 -11.89 -16.09
C GLU A 4 -28.67 -11.26 -15.27
N VAL A 5 -28.15 -12.00 -14.29
CA VAL A 5 -26.82 -11.71 -13.74
C VAL A 5 -25.85 -11.94 -14.90
N GLN A 6 -25.29 -10.85 -15.44
CA GLN A 6 -24.28 -10.89 -16.49
C GLN A 6 -23.15 -11.84 -16.06
N LYS A 7 -22.92 -12.89 -16.85
CA LYS A 7 -21.77 -13.77 -16.69
C LYS A 7 -20.50 -12.95 -17.00
N ILE A 8 -19.82 -12.49 -15.96
CA ILE A 8 -18.48 -11.91 -16.06
C ILE A 8 -17.54 -12.96 -16.66
N SER A 9 -16.72 -12.58 -17.65
CA SER A 9 -15.72 -13.49 -18.24
C SER A 9 -14.63 -13.84 -17.20
N LYS A 10 -13.91 -14.94 -17.43
CA LYS A 10 -12.83 -15.35 -16.53
C LYS A 10 -11.72 -14.29 -16.49
N GLU A 11 -11.44 -13.68 -17.63
CA GLU A 11 -10.45 -12.63 -17.82
C GLU A 11 -10.83 -11.36 -17.05
N GLU A 12 -12.07 -10.85 -17.22
CA GLU A 12 -12.58 -9.69 -16.48
C GLU A 12 -12.59 -9.93 -14.96
N PHE A 13 -12.97 -11.14 -14.53
CA PHE A 13 -12.94 -11.50 -13.12
C PHE A 13 -11.51 -11.54 -12.57
N SER A 14 -10.55 -12.06 -13.35
CA SER A 14 -9.14 -12.10 -12.97
C SER A 14 -8.56 -10.69 -12.82
N GLU A 15 -8.83 -9.81 -13.78
CA GLU A 15 -8.40 -8.41 -13.73
C GLU A 15 -8.99 -7.69 -12.51
N PHE A 16 -10.29 -7.86 -12.26
CA PHE A 16 -10.94 -7.30 -11.07
C PHE A 16 -10.27 -7.80 -9.78
N MET A 17 -10.01 -9.10 -9.66
CA MET A 17 -9.38 -9.69 -8.47
C MET A 17 -7.95 -9.18 -8.27
N PHE A 18 -7.18 -9.02 -9.35
CA PHE A 18 -5.83 -8.46 -9.28
C PHE A 18 -5.88 -7.01 -8.77
N ILE A 19 -6.76 -6.18 -9.35
CA ILE A 19 -6.94 -4.78 -8.92
C ILE A 19 -7.33 -4.70 -7.44
N GLN A 20 -8.27 -5.54 -6.99
CA GLN A 20 -8.67 -5.60 -5.58
C GLN A 20 -7.50 -6.00 -4.67
N TYR A 21 -6.70 -6.98 -5.08
CA TYR A 21 -5.54 -7.43 -4.33
C TYR A 21 -4.48 -6.32 -4.19
N ILE A 22 -4.11 -5.65 -5.28
CA ILE A 22 -3.16 -4.52 -5.25
C ILE A 22 -3.70 -3.39 -4.38
N SER A 23 -4.98 -3.05 -4.50
CA SER A 23 -5.61 -2.00 -3.68
C SER A 23 -5.58 -2.34 -2.18
N ALA A 24 -5.80 -3.61 -1.81
CA ALA A 24 -5.72 -4.07 -0.44
C ALA A 24 -4.29 -3.96 0.12
N LEU A 25 -3.27 -4.33 -0.68
CA LEU A 25 -1.87 -4.15 -0.29
C LEU A 25 -1.52 -2.68 -0.08
N VAL A 26 -1.93 -1.79 -0.99
CA VAL A 26 -1.71 -0.34 -0.86
C VAL A 26 -2.35 0.21 0.42
N SER A 27 -3.59 -0.19 0.71
CA SER A 27 -4.29 0.19 1.95
C SER A 27 -3.56 -0.29 3.21
N SER A 28 -3.05 -1.52 3.20
CA SER A 28 -2.25 -2.07 4.30
C SER A 28 -0.94 -1.29 4.49
N GLY A 29 -0.24 -0.93 3.41
CA GLY A 29 0.95 -0.08 3.46
C GLY A 29 0.66 1.28 4.10
N MET A 30 -0.46 1.92 3.71
CA MET A 30 -0.89 3.21 4.29
C MET A 30 -1.23 3.10 5.77
N GLN A 31 -1.82 1.97 6.20
CA GLN A 31 -2.06 1.69 7.61
C GLN A 31 -0.76 1.56 8.39
N HIS A 32 0.23 0.85 7.85
CA HIS A 32 1.56 0.74 8.46
C HIS A 32 2.33 2.07 8.50
N LEU A 33 2.03 3.02 7.61
CA LEU A 33 2.56 4.38 7.71
C LEU A 33 1.91 5.22 8.82
N GLY A 34 0.94 4.67 9.56
CA GLY A 34 0.20 5.39 10.59
C GLY A 34 -0.72 6.48 10.03
N LYS A 35 -1.06 6.42 8.74
CA LYS A 35 -1.97 7.39 8.10
C LYS A 35 -3.44 7.05 8.32
N THR A 36 -3.74 5.82 8.73
CA THR A 36 -5.10 5.35 9.03
C THR A 36 -5.15 4.66 10.39
N MET A 37 -6.25 4.85 11.12
CA MET A 37 -6.48 4.19 12.41
C MET A 37 -6.75 2.70 12.18
N ASN A 38 -6.10 1.83 12.95
CA ASN A 38 -6.44 0.42 12.98
C ASN A 38 -7.83 0.26 13.64
N GLN A 39 -8.84 -0.17 12.87
CA GLN A 39 -10.22 -0.26 13.34
C GLN A 39 -10.43 -1.33 14.44
N LEU A 40 -9.51 -2.29 14.56
CA LEU A 40 -9.57 -3.36 15.55
C LEU A 40 -8.94 -2.92 16.89
N THR A 41 -7.81 -2.21 16.82
CA THR A 41 -7.07 -1.80 18.03
C THR A 41 -7.39 -0.37 18.47
N GLY A 42 -7.99 0.44 17.60
CA GLY A 42 -8.23 1.87 17.80
C GLY A 42 -6.95 2.71 17.79
N LYS A 43 -5.80 2.11 17.47
CA LYS A 43 -4.48 2.77 17.53
C LYS A 43 -3.96 3.09 16.14
N ILE A 44 -3.20 4.17 16.05
CA ILE A 44 -2.35 4.47 14.90
C ILE A 44 -1.04 3.71 15.13
N GLU A 45 -0.89 2.57 14.44
CA GLU A 45 0.31 1.74 14.55
C GLU A 45 1.25 2.03 13.38
N LYS A 46 2.10 3.04 13.58
CA LYS A 46 3.18 3.37 12.65
C LYS A 46 4.29 2.31 12.74
N ASN A 47 4.45 1.54 11.68
CA ASN A 47 5.51 0.57 11.47
C ASN A 47 6.13 0.77 10.08
N LEU A 48 7.20 1.56 10.03
CA LEU A 48 7.88 1.87 8.78
C LEU A 48 8.49 0.63 8.12
N GLU A 49 9.01 -0.33 8.88
CA GLU A 49 9.56 -1.57 8.33
C GLU A 49 8.50 -2.39 7.58
N ALA A 50 7.30 -2.52 8.17
CA ALA A 50 6.18 -3.18 7.52
C ALA A 50 5.70 -2.42 6.26
N ALA A 51 5.65 -1.09 6.31
CA ALA A 51 5.31 -0.27 5.14
C ALA A 51 6.33 -0.44 4.01
N GLN A 52 7.63 -0.47 4.33
CA GLN A 52 8.68 -0.75 3.36
C GLN A 52 8.53 -2.15 2.77
N GLY A 53 8.21 -3.16 3.59
CA GLY A 53 7.94 -4.52 3.11
C GLY A 53 6.81 -4.58 2.07
N ILE A 54 5.74 -3.79 2.25
CA ILE A 54 4.66 -3.68 1.26
C ILE A 54 5.15 -3.03 -0.04
N ILE A 55 5.97 -1.98 0.02
CA ILE A 55 6.55 -1.34 -1.17
C ILE A 55 7.41 -2.35 -1.95
N GLU A 56 8.26 -3.11 -1.26
CA GLU A 56 9.08 -4.17 -1.88
C GLU A 56 8.23 -5.28 -2.49
N LEU A 57 7.13 -5.67 -1.83
CA LEU A 57 6.19 -6.65 -2.35
C LEU A 57 5.53 -6.16 -3.65
N LEU A 58 5.05 -4.91 -3.69
CA LEU A 58 4.45 -4.33 -4.90
C LEU A 58 5.47 -4.21 -6.04
N SER A 59 6.71 -3.81 -5.73
CA SER A 59 7.82 -3.77 -6.69
C SER A 59 8.10 -5.16 -7.28
N MET A 60 8.20 -6.19 -6.42
CA MET A 60 8.40 -7.57 -6.83
C MET A 60 7.26 -8.08 -7.69
N LEU A 61 6.01 -7.82 -7.31
CA LEU A 61 4.82 -8.20 -8.09
C LEU A 61 4.87 -7.57 -9.48
N LYS A 62 5.09 -6.25 -9.57
CA LYS A 62 5.20 -5.53 -10.84
C LYS A 62 6.24 -6.16 -11.77
N GLU A 63 7.44 -6.48 -11.26
CA GLU A 63 8.49 -7.12 -12.05
C GLU A 63 8.14 -8.55 -12.46
N LYS A 64 7.55 -9.35 -11.56
CA LYS A 64 7.18 -10.75 -11.83
C LYS A 64 5.98 -10.89 -12.77
N THR A 65 5.08 -9.93 -12.80
CA THR A 65 3.87 -9.95 -13.65
C THR A 65 4.04 -9.17 -14.95
N LYS A 66 5.22 -8.56 -15.18
CA LYS A 66 5.51 -7.78 -16.40
C LYS A 66 5.19 -8.57 -17.68
N GLY A 67 4.47 -7.92 -18.58
CA GLY A 67 4.00 -8.52 -19.83
C GLY A 67 2.68 -9.30 -19.72
N ASN A 68 2.18 -9.52 -18.49
CA ASN A 68 0.85 -10.10 -18.25
C ASN A 68 -0.16 -9.08 -17.70
N LEU A 69 0.26 -7.83 -17.47
CA LEU A 69 -0.59 -6.77 -16.92
C LEU A 69 -1.35 -6.05 -18.04
N SER A 70 -2.62 -5.76 -17.81
CA SER A 70 -3.37 -4.78 -18.59
C SER A 70 -2.85 -3.36 -18.30
N ASP A 71 -3.18 -2.41 -19.17
CA ASP A 71 -2.82 -1.00 -18.96
C ASP A 71 -3.37 -0.44 -17.63
N ILE A 72 -4.54 -0.95 -17.22
CA ILE A 72 -5.20 -0.55 -15.97
C ILE A 72 -4.44 -1.14 -14.78
N GLU A 73 -4.11 -2.42 -14.83
CA GLU A 73 -3.38 -3.11 -13.76
C GLU A 73 -1.98 -2.51 -13.56
N GLU A 74 -1.24 -2.28 -14.65
CA GLU A 74 0.08 -1.64 -14.64
C GLU A 74 0.02 -0.23 -14.04
N ARG A 75 -1.03 0.53 -14.35
CA ARG A 75 -1.22 1.86 -13.78
C ARG A 75 -1.53 1.80 -12.29
N ILE A 76 -2.44 0.93 -11.87
CA ILE A 76 -2.87 0.83 -10.46
C ILE A 76 -1.70 0.40 -9.56
N ILE A 77 -0.90 -0.59 -9.98
CA ILE A 77 0.26 -1.01 -9.20
C ILE A 77 1.32 0.09 -9.14
N SER A 78 1.55 0.81 -10.23
CA SER A 78 2.53 1.90 -10.31
C SER A 78 2.11 3.10 -9.45
N ASP A 79 0.87 3.56 -9.60
CA ASP A 79 0.33 4.71 -8.86
C ASP A 79 0.28 4.40 -7.36
N GLY A 80 -0.17 3.19 -6.98
CA GLY A 80 -0.22 2.73 -5.61
C GLY A 80 1.17 2.64 -4.95
N MET A 81 2.14 2.06 -5.66
CA MET A 81 3.53 1.97 -5.17
C MET A 81 4.18 3.35 -5.04
N ALA A 82 4.02 4.23 -6.02
CA ALA A 82 4.58 5.59 -5.98
C ALA A 82 3.98 6.41 -4.81
N ASN A 83 2.67 6.29 -4.59
CA ASN A 83 1.99 6.95 -3.47
C ASN A 83 2.55 6.48 -2.11
N LEU A 84 2.74 5.18 -1.94
CA LEU A 84 3.36 4.63 -0.73
C LEU A 84 4.79 5.10 -0.54
N GLN A 85 5.61 5.12 -1.59
CA GLN A 85 7.00 5.59 -1.52
C GLN A 85 7.09 7.05 -1.07
N LEU A 86 6.24 7.92 -1.60
CA LEU A 86 6.19 9.33 -1.20
C LEU A 86 5.81 9.47 0.29
N ASN A 87 4.73 8.80 0.71
CA ASN A 87 4.30 8.86 2.11
C ASN A 87 5.32 8.23 3.06
N TYR A 88 6.00 7.17 2.65
CA TYR A 88 7.07 6.54 3.41
C TYR A 88 8.24 7.49 3.60
N ALA A 89 8.73 8.12 2.53
CA ALA A 89 9.83 9.09 2.60
C ALA A 89 9.48 10.26 3.54
N ASP A 90 8.26 10.79 3.46
CA ASP A 90 7.79 11.83 4.36
C ASP A 90 7.79 11.38 5.83
N GLU A 91 7.37 10.15 6.11
CA GLU A 91 7.23 9.63 7.47
C GLU A 91 8.58 9.21 8.07
N VAL A 92 9.51 8.71 7.27
CA VAL A 92 10.92 8.50 7.67
C VAL A 92 11.53 9.84 8.10
N ASN A 93 11.37 10.88 7.28
CA ASN A 93 11.87 12.22 7.58
C ASN A 93 11.27 12.81 8.87
N ARG A 94 10.01 12.50 9.20
CA ARG A 94 9.36 12.92 10.45
C ARG A 94 9.92 12.17 11.65
N SER A 95 10.06 10.85 11.54
CA SER A 95 10.61 9.98 12.61
C SER A 95 12.02 10.42 13.01
N GLU A 96 12.88 10.75 12.04
CA GLU A 96 14.24 11.22 12.32
C GLU A 96 14.29 12.56 13.08
N LYS A 97 13.29 13.42 12.88
CA LYS A 97 13.18 14.71 13.59
C LYS A 97 12.69 14.53 15.02
N GLU A 98 11.80 13.58 15.26
CA GLU A 98 11.30 13.20 16.59
C GLU A 98 12.45 12.62 17.44
N ASP A 99 13.22 11.68 16.89
CA ASP A 99 14.37 11.06 17.58
C ASP A 99 15.47 12.07 17.95
N LYS A 100 15.77 13.03 17.06
CA LYS A 100 16.78 14.09 17.31
C LYS A 100 16.33 15.09 18.37
N SER A 101 15.02 15.28 18.54
CA SER A 101 14.47 16.22 19.52
C SER A 101 14.47 15.61 20.93
N GLN A 102 14.12 14.33 21.07
CA GLN A 102 14.17 13.61 22.36
C GLN A 102 15.59 13.44 22.88
N LYS A 103 16.58 13.25 21.99
CA LYS A 103 18.00 13.15 22.40
C LYS A 103 18.54 14.44 23.01
N LYS A 104 18.12 15.61 22.51
CA LYS A 104 18.56 16.92 23.04
C LYS A 104 17.95 17.25 24.41
N GLU A 105 16.77 16.72 24.71
CA GLU A 105 16.09 16.96 25.99
C GLU A 105 16.63 16.05 27.10
N ASN A 106 17.08 14.84 26.78
CA ASN A 106 17.72 13.92 27.74
C ASN A 106 19.21 14.22 28.02
N ASP A 107 19.85 15.06 27.20
CA ASP A 107 21.25 15.50 27.37
C ASP A 107 21.36 16.85 28.13
N LEU A 108 20.24 17.38 28.65
CA LEU A 108 20.13 18.59 29.49
C LEU A 108 19.77 18.21 30.94
#